data_AF-A0A1F9N4J8-F1
#
_entry.id   AF-A0A1F9N4J8-F1
#
_cell.length_a   1.000
_cell.length_b   1.000
_cell.length_c   1.000
_cell.angle_alpha   90.00
_cell.angle_beta   90.00
_cell.angle_gamma   90.00
#
_symmetry.space_group_name_H-M   'P 1'
#
loop_
_entity.id
_entity.type
_entity.pdbx_description
1 polymer ?
#
loop_
_entity_poly.entity_id
_entity_poly.type
_entity_poly.pdbx_seq_one_letter_code
_entity_poly.pdbx_strand_id
1 'polypeptide(L)'
;MGDLQRAIVDWLWSSWSELGIPGARHHKNVVVDPEPLIAWTPHLAAREPRLLGLAFDWCAANTDRIAKMRLPALAALMPADAVEALARFNGALRRCGADWHPSSGALDLDVGRKRMPIHSERPALIRFRIRALAGTSTRSEVLAGLLANRGHEVRASDLVAPGLNRRGVERALNELIDGAFVVARGGQRQRQFSLCSWEAFEILLGARGLRWIKWHERLQLLAMLSELDEFGELTPSMRRVEAASRWQHFVESSHRARLSEPPGPADREDIFDALLAWGKNAVVEF
;
A
#
# COMPACT_ATOMS: atom_id res chain seq x y z
N MET A 1 19.78 14.73 -3.61
CA MET A 1 18.50 13.99 -3.74
C MET A 1 17.76 14.62 -4.89
N GLY A 2 17.45 13.84 -5.93
CA GLY A 2 16.69 14.33 -7.09
C GLY A 2 15.28 14.78 -6.69
N ASP A 3 14.66 15.60 -7.53
CA ASP A 3 13.30 16.11 -7.25
C ASP A 3 12.26 14.99 -7.21
N LEU A 4 12.43 13.92 -8.00
CA LEU A 4 11.53 12.75 -7.97
C LEU A 4 11.65 12.04 -6.62
N GLN A 5 12.86 11.75 -6.16
CA GLN A 5 13.07 11.14 -4.85
C GLN A 5 12.49 11.99 -3.71
N ARG A 6 12.62 13.32 -3.79
CA ARG A 6 11.97 14.22 -2.81
C ARG A 6 10.45 14.06 -2.83
N ALA A 7 9.83 14.02 -4.00
CA ALA A 7 8.38 13.82 -4.13
C ALA A 7 7.93 12.46 -3.56
N ILE A 8 8.70 11.39 -3.79
CA ILE A 8 8.43 10.05 -3.22
C ILE A 8 8.49 10.08 -1.70
N VAL A 9 9.53 10.70 -1.14
CA VAL A 9 9.71 10.86 0.31
C VAL A 9 8.58 11.69 0.91
N ASP A 10 8.21 12.81 0.28
CA ASP A 10 7.09 13.66 0.72
C ASP A 10 5.75 12.89 0.69
N TRP A 11 5.56 12.03 -0.31
CA TRP A 11 4.39 11.16 -0.40
C TRP A 11 4.33 10.16 0.75
N LEU A 12 5.47 9.53 1.09
CA LEU A 12 5.56 8.61 2.23
C LEU A 12 5.33 9.36 3.55
N TRP A 13 5.94 10.52 3.74
CA TRP A 13 5.71 11.38 4.90
C TRP A 13 4.25 11.71 5.06
N SER A 14 3.57 12.11 3.98
CA SER A 14 2.14 12.40 4.05
C SER A 14 1.32 11.16 4.40
N SER A 15 1.65 9.99 3.86
CA SER A 15 0.93 8.74 4.12
C SER A 15 1.08 8.29 5.59
N TRP A 16 2.31 8.36 6.12
CA TRP A 16 2.60 8.09 7.53
C TRP A 16 2.00 9.14 8.46
N SER A 17 1.90 10.39 8.03
CA SER A 17 1.28 11.45 8.82
C SER A 17 -0.22 11.23 9.00
N GLU A 18 -0.90 10.61 8.03
CA GLU A 18 -2.29 10.16 8.21
C GLU A 18 -2.41 9.12 9.34
N LEU A 19 -1.43 8.23 9.49
CA LEU A 19 -1.36 7.21 10.56
C LEU A 19 -1.06 7.78 11.96
N GLY A 20 -0.68 9.05 12.06
CA GLY A 20 -0.42 9.73 13.34
C GLY A 20 1.04 10.12 13.57
N ILE A 21 1.93 9.85 12.63
CA ILE A 21 3.31 10.37 12.68
C ILE A 21 3.29 11.90 12.51
N PRO A 22 4.16 12.66 13.22
CA PRO A 22 4.25 14.11 13.03
C PRO A 22 4.73 14.47 11.61
N GLY A 23 3.91 15.23 10.87
CA GLY A 23 4.23 15.70 9.53
C GLY A 23 3.04 16.33 8.80
N ALA A 24 3.26 16.79 7.57
CA ALA A 24 2.23 17.37 6.72
C ALA A 24 1.28 16.28 6.19
N ARG A 25 0.01 16.65 5.96
CA ARG A 25 -1.07 15.72 5.61
C ARG A 25 -1.76 16.14 4.32
N HIS A 26 -1.55 15.36 3.26
CA HIS A 26 -2.11 15.55 1.93
C HIS A 26 -3.06 14.42 1.50
N HIS A 27 -3.01 13.26 2.17
CA HIS A 27 -3.80 12.05 1.83
C HIS A 27 -5.08 11.87 2.66
N LYS A 28 -5.64 12.95 3.22
CA LYS A 28 -6.82 12.91 4.12
C LYS A 28 -8.07 12.23 3.55
N ASN A 29 -8.21 12.21 2.22
CA ASN A 29 -9.34 11.62 1.49
C ASN A 29 -8.99 10.27 0.84
N VAL A 30 -7.82 9.71 1.11
CA VAL A 30 -7.38 8.42 0.61
C VAL A 30 -7.39 7.43 1.77
N VAL A 31 -8.03 6.28 1.59
CA VAL A 31 -7.98 5.22 2.59
C VAL A 31 -6.57 4.67 2.68
N VAL A 32 -5.92 4.77 3.84
CA VAL A 32 -4.57 4.25 4.06
C VAL A 32 -4.59 2.75 4.32
N ASP A 33 -3.77 2.03 3.56
CA ASP A 33 -3.46 0.62 3.79
C ASP A 33 -2.08 0.50 4.45
N PRO A 34 -2.02 0.17 5.76
CA PRO A 34 -0.76 0.20 6.48
C PRO A 34 0.18 -0.94 6.07
N GLU A 35 -0.30 -2.11 5.65
CA GLU A 35 0.60 -3.25 5.37
C GLU A 35 1.51 -3.02 4.15
N PRO A 36 1.02 -2.58 2.98
CA PRO A 36 1.90 -2.21 1.88
C PRO A 36 2.83 -1.04 2.24
N LEU A 37 2.33 -0.04 2.97
CA LEU A 37 3.14 1.11 3.39
C LEU A 37 4.30 0.66 4.29
N ILE A 38 4.04 -0.20 5.28
CA ILE A 38 5.05 -0.84 6.12
C ILE A 38 6.04 -1.65 5.28
N ALA A 39 5.53 -2.46 4.33
CA ALA A 39 6.37 -3.34 3.53
C ALA A 39 7.40 -2.56 2.68
N TRP A 40 6.98 -1.45 2.06
CA TRP A 40 7.82 -0.71 1.13
C TRP A 40 8.65 0.42 1.74
N THR A 41 8.23 0.96 2.91
CA THR A 41 8.93 2.09 3.55
C THR A 41 10.43 1.82 3.79
N PRO A 42 10.88 0.66 4.29
CA PRO A 42 12.31 0.39 4.52
C PRO A 42 13.18 0.53 3.27
N HIS A 43 12.63 0.21 2.10
CA HIS A 43 13.31 0.32 0.82
C HIS A 43 13.25 1.76 0.28
N LEU A 44 12.05 2.33 0.16
CA LEU A 44 11.86 3.66 -0.45
C LEU A 44 12.42 4.81 0.40
N ALA A 45 12.43 4.65 1.72
CA ALA A 45 12.93 5.64 2.67
C ALA A 45 14.31 5.30 3.23
N ALA A 46 15.09 4.45 2.56
CA ALA A 46 16.42 4.02 3.01
C ALA A 46 17.37 5.20 3.31
N ARG A 47 17.19 6.33 2.62
CA ARG A 47 17.98 7.57 2.78
C ARG A 47 17.32 8.60 3.71
N GLU A 48 16.24 8.24 4.39
CA GLU A 48 15.45 9.11 5.28
C GLU A 48 15.36 8.52 6.70
N PRO A 49 16.44 8.58 7.51
CA PRO A 49 16.50 7.93 8.82
C PRO A 49 15.39 8.37 9.78
N ARG A 50 14.99 9.64 9.69
CA ARG A 50 13.92 10.20 10.53
C ARG A 50 12.56 9.54 10.25
N LEU A 51 12.23 9.33 8.98
CA LEU A 51 10.98 8.68 8.60
C LEU A 51 11.00 7.20 9.04
N LEU A 52 12.13 6.51 8.82
CA LEU A 52 12.29 5.13 9.26
C LEU A 52 12.14 4.96 10.77
N GLY A 53 12.76 5.84 11.56
CA GLY A 53 12.66 5.80 13.03
C GLY A 53 11.22 6.02 13.52
N LEU A 54 10.49 6.98 12.95
CA LEU A 54 9.10 7.21 13.35
C LEU A 54 8.15 6.10 12.86
N ALA A 55 8.37 5.58 11.65
CA ALA A 55 7.62 4.43 11.13
C ALA A 55 7.83 3.20 12.03
N PHE A 56 9.07 2.99 12.48
CA PHE A 56 9.41 1.95 13.45
C PHE A 56 8.67 2.13 14.77
N ASP A 57 8.75 3.31 15.39
CA ASP A 57 8.07 3.62 16.66
C ASP A 57 6.56 3.37 16.53
N TRP A 58 5.97 3.80 15.41
CA TRP A 58 4.56 3.58 15.12
C TRP A 58 4.22 2.09 15.00
N CYS A 59 5.03 1.32 14.27
CA CYS A 59 4.82 -0.12 14.09
C CYS A 59 4.93 -0.87 15.43
N ALA A 60 5.95 -0.55 16.22
CA ALA A 60 6.17 -1.15 17.53
C ALA A 60 5.00 -0.86 18.50
N ALA A 61 4.41 0.35 18.42
CA ALA A 61 3.28 0.74 19.26
C ALA A 61 1.93 0.13 18.84
N ASN A 62 1.79 -0.35 17.60
CA ASN A 62 0.50 -0.72 17.02
C ASN A 62 0.47 -2.14 16.42
N THR A 63 1.31 -3.05 16.94
CA THR A 63 1.52 -4.38 16.35
C THR A 63 0.26 -5.24 16.23
N ASP A 64 -0.66 -5.11 17.19
CA ASP A 64 -1.96 -5.79 17.28
C ASP A 64 -3.00 -5.29 16.27
N ARG A 65 -2.74 -4.13 15.65
CA ARG A 65 -3.64 -3.46 14.69
C ARG A 65 -3.28 -3.71 13.24
N ILE A 66 -2.23 -4.49 13.00
CA ILE A 66 -1.71 -4.84 11.67
C ILE A 66 -2.15 -6.24 11.29
N ALA A 67 -2.61 -6.39 10.04
CA ALA A 67 -2.91 -7.68 9.44
C ALA A 67 -1.60 -8.38 9.04
N LYS A 68 -0.80 -8.79 10.02
CA LYS A 68 0.58 -9.32 9.84
C LYS A 68 0.68 -10.46 8.82
N MET A 69 -0.39 -11.23 8.63
CA MET A 69 -0.48 -12.29 7.62
C MET A 69 -0.30 -11.79 6.17
N ARG A 70 -0.46 -10.49 5.92
CA ARG A 70 -0.27 -9.87 4.62
C ARG A 70 1.19 -9.57 4.30
N LEU A 71 2.04 -9.36 5.31
CA LEU A 71 3.43 -8.94 5.10
C LEU A 71 4.25 -9.97 4.30
N PRO A 72 4.19 -11.29 4.57
CA PRO A 72 4.92 -12.27 3.76
C PRO A 72 4.46 -12.33 2.31
N ALA A 73 3.15 -12.18 2.08
CA ALA A 73 2.58 -12.21 0.74
C ALA A 73 2.89 -10.93 -0.06
N LEU A 74 2.99 -9.78 0.62
CA LEU A 74 3.47 -8.54 0.01
C LEU A 74 4.96 -8.68 -0.35
N ALA A 75 5.78 -9.21 0.56
CA ALA A 75 7.19 -9.45 0.31
C ALA A 75 7.44 -10.37 -0.89
N ALA A 76 6.60 -11.39 -1.09
CA ALA A 76 6.69 -12.29 -2.24
C ALA A 76 6.48 -11.60 -3.61
N LEU A 77 5.95 -10.37 -3.63
CA LEU A 77 5.71 -9.56 -4.83
C LEU A 77 6.76 -8.45 -5.00
N MET A 78 7.70 -8.32 -4.06
CA MET A 78 8.71 -7.26 -4.03
C MET A 78 10.04 -7.73 -4.63
N PRO A 79 10.88 -6.82 -5.16
CA PRO A 79 12.24 -7.16 -5.57
C PRO A 79 13.10 -7.55 -4.34
N ALA A 80 14.16 -8.32 -4.58
CA ALA A 80 14.90 -9.01 -3.52
C ALA A 80 15.56 -8.05 -2.50
N ASP A 81 16.05 -6.91 -2.96
CA ASP A 81 16.63 -5.85 -2.14
C ASP A 81 15.57 -5.16 -1.26
N ALA A 82 14.36 -4.93 -1.79
CA ALA A 82 13.24 -4.43 -1.00
C ALA A 82 12.76 -5.46 0.04
N VAL A 83 12.77 -6.76 -0.30
CA VAL A 83 12.51 -7.85 0.66
C VAL A 83 13.55 -7.86 1.77
N GLU A 84 14.84 -7.71 1.45
CA GLU A 84 15.89 -7.65 2.46
C GLU A 84 15.74 -6.41 3.36
N ALA A 85 15.42 -5.24 2.79
CA ALA A 85 15.15 -4.03 3.56
C ALA A 85 14.00 -4.23 4.56
N LEU A 86 12.90 -4.84 4.11
CA LEU A 86 11.77 -5.21 4.98
C LEU A 86 12.17 -6.24 6.04
N ALA A 87 12.94 -7.27 5.67
CA ALA A 87 13.37 -8.32 6.58
C ALA A 87 14.25 -7.74 7.72
N ARG A 88 15.13 -6.78 7.40
CA ARG A 88 15.95 -6.10 8.41
C ARG A 88 15.15 -5.18 9.32
N PHE A 89 14.18 -4.47 8.77
CA PHE A 89 13.25 -3.64 9.53
C PHE A 89 12.41 -4.48 10.50
N ASN A 90 11.85 -5.60 10.03
CA ASN A 90 11.12 -6.55 10.88
C ASN A 90 12.03 -7.20 11.93
N GLY A 91 13.30 -7.49 11.58
CA GLY A 91 14.30 -7.98 12.53
C GLY A 91 14.56 -7.00 13.68
N ALA A 92 14.51 -5.69 13.41
CA ALA A 92 14.56 -4.67 14.46
C ALA A 92 13.27 -4.68 15.31
N LEU A 93 12.09 -4.77 14.69
CA LEU A 93 10.80 -4.80 15.39
C LEU A 93 10.63 -6.03 16.28
N ARG A 94 11.29 -7.14 15.94
CA ARG A 94 11.32 -8.35 16.78
C ARG A 94 11.87 -8.09 18.17
N ARG A 95 12.80 -7.14 18.32
CA ARG A 95 13.32 -6.70 19.64
C ARG A 95 12.25 -6.05 20.51
N CYS A 96 11.16 -5.57 19.90
CA CYS A 96 9.99 -5.01 20.56
C CYS A 96 8.83 -6.00 20.69
N GLY A 97 9.05 -7.29 20.38
CA GLY A 97 8.04 -8.35 20.48
C GLY A 97 7.17 -8.54 19.23
N ALA A 98 7.43 -7.83 18.14
CA ALA A 98 6.72 -8.03 16.88
C ALA A 98 7.31 -9.22 16.11
N ASP A 99 6.57 -10.33 16.05
CA ASP A 99 6.96 -11.50 15.26
C ASP A 99 6.37 -11.42 13.85
N TRP A 100 7.04 -10.66 12.99
CA TRP A 100 6.64 -10.37 11.60
C TRP A 100 7.61 -11.02 10.62
N HIS A 101 7.08 -11.46 9.48
CA HIS A 101 7.86 -12.09 8.41
C HIS A 101 7.71 -11.33 7.09
N PRO A 102 8.76 -11.28 6.24
CA PRO A 102 10.10 -11.88 6.45
C PRO A 102 10.89 -11.16 7.55
N SER A 103 11.89 -11.82 8.13
CA SER A 103 12.76 -11.23 9.17
C SER A 103 14.18 -11.74 8.97
N SER A 104 15.17 -10.83 9.02
CA SER A 104 16.60 -11.12 8.96
C SER A 104 17.33 -10.39 10.10
N GLY A 105 18.63 -10.13 9.94
CA GLY A 105 19.40 -9.33 10.91
C GLY A 105 18.80 -7.94 11.09
N ALA A 106 18.86 -7.35 12.28
CA ALA A 106 18.15 -6.11 12.55
C ALA A 106 18.81 -4.87 11.91
N LEU A 107 17.99 -3.97 11.38
CA LEU A 107 18.42 -2.62 11.04
C LEU A 107 18.83 -1.86 12.32
N ASP A 108 19.88 -1.06 12.22
CA ASP A 108 20.27 -0.14 13.30
C ASP A 108 19.42 1.12 13.21
N LEU A 109 18.48 1.27 14.15
CA LEU A 109 17.52 2.35 14.18
C LEU A 109 17.64 3.06 15.53
N ASP A 110 17.73 4.39 15.51
CA ASP A 110 17.64 5.19 16.71
C ASP A 110 16.16 5.30 17.13
N VAL A 111 15.78 4.46 18.09
CA VAL A 111 14.38 4.26 18.50
C VAL A 111 14.02 5.22 19.63
N GLY A 112 13.29 6.28 19.29
CA GLY A 112 12.77 7.21 20.27
C GLY A 112 11.42 6.75 20.80
N ARG A 113 11.34 5.63 21.54
CA ARG A 113 10.15 4.95 22.14
C ARG A 113 8.90 5.82 22.39
N LYS A 114 8.30 6.37 21.34
CA LYS A 114 7.19 7.32 21.43
C LYS A 114 5.91 6.54 21.24
N ARG A 115 4.96 6.71 22.18
CA ARG A 115 3.60 6.27 21.93
C ARG A 115 3.02 7.08 20.78
N MET A 116 2.59 6.38 19.74
CA MET A 116 1.92 6.96 18.59
C MET A 116 0.52 6.36 18.48
N PRO A 117 -0.51 7.03 19.05
CA PRO A 117 -1.87 6.51 19.01
C PRO A 117 -2.46 6.56 17.60
N ILE A 118 -3.29 5.57 17.28
CA ILE A 118 -4.08 5.59 16.04
C ILE A 118 -5.28 6.52 16.21
N HIS A 119 -5.28 7.58 15.43
CA HIS A 119 -6.35 8.58 15.34
C HIS A 119 -7.51 8.08 14.47
N SER A 120 -8.25 7.08 14.97
CA SER A 120 -9.31 6.41 14.21
C SER A 120 -10.41 7.37 13.74
N GLU A 121 -10.58 8.54 14.34
CA GLU A 121 -11.48 9.61 13.89
C GLU A 121 -11.11 10.20 12.51
N ARG A 122 -9.88 9.98 12.03
CA ARG A 122 -9.44 10.42 10.71
C ARG A 122 -10.10 9.59 9.61
N PRO A 123 -10.67 10.21 8.55
CA PRO A 123 -11.34 9.49 7.47
C PRO A 123 -10.42 8.48 6.75
N ALA A 124 -9.17 8.85 6.51
CA ALA A 124 -8.16 8.00 5.88
C ALA A 124 -7.93 6.66 6.62
N LEU A 125 -8.25 6.59 7.93
CA LEU A 125 -7.98 5.44 8.79
C LEU A 125 -9.16 4.45 8.92
N ILE A 126 -10.07 4.45 7.95
CA ILE A 126 -11.26 3.58 7.97
C ILE A 126 -10.93 2.08 8.12
N ARG A 127 -9.79 1.60 7.61
CA ARG A 127 -9.35 0.21 7.80
C ARG A 127 -9.18 -0.12 9.29
N PHE A 128 -8.72 0.81 10.11
CA PHE A 128 -8.60 0.61 11.56
C PHE A 128 -9.96 0.56 12.25
N ARG A 129 -10.95 1.33 11.79
CA ARG A 129 -12.34 1.23 12.29
C ARG A 129 -12.94 -0.14 11.95
N ILE A 130 -12.73 -0.60 10.72
CA ILE A 130 -13.14 -1.94 10.28
C ILE A 130 -12.48 -3.02 11.13
N ARG A 131 -11.18 -2.87 11.46
CA ARG A 131 -10.45 -3.79 12.33
C ARG A 131 -10.90 -3.72 13.79
N ALA A 132 -11.32 -2.56 14.28
CA ALA A 132 -11.93 -2.45 15.59
C ALA A 132 -13.27 -3.20 15.68
N LEU A 133 -14.03 -3.25 14.57
CA LEU A 133 -15.31 -3.96 14.49
C LEU A 133 -15.13 -5.48 14.25
N ALA A 134 -14.23 -5.88 13.36
CA ALA A 134 -14.16 -7.25 12.83
C ALA A 134 -12.83 -7.99 13.14
N GLY A 135 -11.90 -7.34 13.85
CA GLY A 135 -10.56 -7.83 14.16
C GLY A 135 -9.56 -7.65 13.02
N THR A 136 -8.33 -8.15 13.19
CA THR A 136 -7.27 -8.18 12.16
C THR A 136 -7.26 -9.53 11.42
N SER A 137 -8.33 -9.81 10.67
CA SER A 137 -8.59 -11.13 10.06
C SER A 137 -8.96 -11.00 8.58
N THR A 138 -9.04 -12.14 7.88
CA THR A 138 -9.55 -12.17 6.50
C THR A 138 -10.93 -11.51 6.37
N ARG A 139 -11.78 -11.62 7.40
CA ARG A 139 -13.12 -11.02 7.40
C ARG A 139 -13.08 -9.49 7.35
N SER A 140 -12.17 -8.85 8.10
CA SER A 140 -12.05 -7.38 8.07
C SER A 140 -11.48 -6.88 6.74
N GLU A 141 -10.55 -7.64 6.14
CA GLU A 141 -10.01 -7.34 4.82
C GLU A 141 -11.07 -7.53 3.70
N VAL A 142 -11.91 -8.56 3.79
CA VAL A 142 -13.06 -8.76 2.91
C VAL A 142 -14.08 -7.63 3.05
N LEU A 143 -14.39 -7.21 4.28
CA LEU A 143 -15.31 -6.09 4.52
C LEU A 143 -14.77 -4.78 3.92
N ALA A 144 -13.47 -4.50 4.09
CA ALA A 144 -12.82 -3.36 3.45
C ALA A 144 -12.86 -3.44 1.93
N GLY A 145 -12.65 -4.62 1.35
CA GLY A 145 -12.77 -4.85 -0.09
C GLY A 145 -14.19 -4.61 -0.61
N LEU A 146 -15.22 -5.10 0.08
CA LEU A 146 -16.62 -4.86 -0.30
C LEU A 146 -16.99 -3.37 -0.21
N LEU A 147 -16.54 -2.68 0.84
CA LEU A 147 -16.76 -1.24 1.00
C LEU A 147 -16.11 -0.42 -0.12
N ALA A 148 -14.90 -0.82 -0.55
CA ALA A 148 -14.18 -0.19 -1.65
C ALA A 148 -14.90 -0.29 -3.01
N ASN A 149 -15.79 -1.28 -3.18
CA ASN A 149 -16.54 -1.51 -4.41
C ASN A 149 -17.83 -0.69 -4.52
N ARG A 150 -18.10 0.25 -3.60
CA ARG A 150 -19.17 1.26 -3.75
C ARG A 150 -20.56 0.70 -4.04
N GLY A 151 -20.89 -0.43 -3.41
CA GLY A 151 -22.18 -1.11 -3.56
C GLY A 151 -22.29 -2.01 -4.80
N HIS A 152 -21.29 -2.01 -5.69
CA HIS A 152 -21.25 -2.94 -6.81
C HIS A 152 -21.05 -4.39 -6.34
N GLU A 153 -21.71 -5.31 -7.04
CA GLU A 153 -21.52 -6.74 -6.84
C GLU A 153 -20.15 -7.18 -7.35
N VAL A 154 -19.46 -8.01 -6.57
CA VAL A 154 -18.13 -8.52 -6.90
C VAL A 154 -18.00 -10.01 -6.70
N ARG A 155 -17.08 -10.65 -7.42
CA ARG A 155 -16.75 -12.06 -7.22
C ARG A 155 -15.76 -12.21 -6.07
N ALA A 156 -15.72 -13.39 -5.47
CA ALA A 156 -14.73 -13.71 -4.44
C ALA A 156 -13.28 -13.52 -4.94
N SER A 157 -13.02 -13.71 -6.25
CA SER A 157 -11.72 -13.46 -6.88
C SER A 157 -11.30 -11.99 -6.81
N ASP A 158 -12.25 -11.07 -6.88
CA ASP A 158 -11.99 -9.63 -6.97
C ASP A 158 -11.60 -9.05 -5.60
N LEU A 159 -11.89 -9.80 -4.53
CA LEU A 159 -11.58 -9.48 -3.14
C LEU A 159 -10.27 -10.11 -2.65
N VAL A 160 -9.59 -10.92 -3.47
CA VAL A 160 -8.30 -11.49 -3.12
C VAL A 160 -7.23 -10.39 -3.16
N ALA A 161 -6.68 -10.08 -2.00
CA ALA A 161 -5.55 -9.16 -1.83
C ALA A 161 -4.30 -9.94 -1.35
N PRO A 162 -3.09 -9.36 -1.42
CA PRO A 162 -1.90 -9.98 -0.85
C PRO A 162 -2.12 -10.41 0.61
N GLY A 163 -1.88 -11.69 0.90
CA GLY A 163 -2.06 -12.33 2.21
C GLY A 163 -3.38 -13.07 2.37
N LEU A 164 -4.31 -12.88 1.44
CA LEU A 164 -5.58 -13.58 1.41
C LEU A 164 -5.52 -14.69 0.37
N ASN A 165 -6.23 -15.77 0.64
CA ASN A 165 -6.48 -16.83 -0.34
C ASN A 165 -7.97 -16.96 -0.59
N ARG A 166 -8.34 -17.47 -1.77
CA ARG A 166 -9.73 -17.60 -2.20
C ARG A 166 -10.60 -18.37 -1.21
N ARG A 167 -10.10 -19.48 -0.65
CA ARG A 167 -10.83 -20.28 0.35
C ARG A 167 -11.15 -19.48 1.60
N GLY A 168 -10.19 -18.69 2.09
CA GLY A 168 -10.36 -17.81 3.24
C GLY A 168 -11.36 -16.68 2.96
N VAL A 169 -11.31 -16.10 1.76
CA VAL A 169 -12.27 -15.09 1.31
C VAL A 169 -13.68 -15.67 1.24
N GLU A 170 -13.87 -16.83 0.61
CA GLU A 170 -15.17 -17.50 0.51
C GLU A 170 -15.73 -17.88 1.88
N ARG A 171 -14.87 -18.33 2.81
CA ARG A 171 -15.27 -18.59 4.20
C ARG A 171 -15.76 -17.30 4.88
N ALA A 172 -14.99 -16.23 4.80
CA ALA A 172 -15.37 -14.95 5.39
C ALA A 172 -16.65 -14.37 4.78
N LEU A 173 -16.86 -14.54 3.47
CA LEU A 173 -18.11 -14.15 2.81
C LEU A 173 -19.30 -14.94 3.34
N ASN A 174 -19.17 -16.25 3.54
CA ASN A 174 -20.24 -17.07 4.12
C ASN A 174 -20.56 -16.65 5.56
N GLU A 175 -19.55 -16.40 6.40
CA GLU A 175 -19.75 -15.88 7.76
C GLU A 175 -20.50 -14.53 7.76
N LEU A 176 -20.19 -13.64 6.81
CA LEU A 176 -20.86 -12.35 6.66
C LEU A 176 -22.28 -12.48 6.09
N ILE A 177 -22.56 -13.51 5.28
CA ILE A 177 -23.90 -13.85 4.81
C ILE A 177 -24.75 -14.37 5.97
N ASP A 178 -24.20 -15.29 6.78
CA ASP A 178 -24.87 -15.83 7.95
C ASP A 178 -25.22 -14.72 8.96
N GLY A 179 -24.34 -13.71 9.07
CA GLY A 179 -24.58 -12.49 9.86
C GLY A 179 -25.46 -11.43 9.19
N ALA A 180 -26.02 -11.69 8.00
CA ALA A 180 -26.83 -10.76 7.20
C ALA A 180 -26.14 -9.42 6.83
N PHE A 181 -24.81 -9.37 6.86
CA PHE A 181 -24.03 -8.20 6.44
C PHE A 181 -23.72 -8.20 4.95
N VAL A 182 -23.73 -9.38 4.32
CA VAL A 182 -23.44 -9.58 2.89
C VAL A 182 -24.60 -10.31 2.23
N VAL A 183 -24.94 -9.88 1.02
CA VAL A 183 -25.90 -10.55 0.15
C VAL A 183 -25.12 -11.23 -0.97
N ALA A 184 -25.55 -12.43 -1.33
CA ALA A 184 -25.02 -13.15 -2.48
C ALA A 184 -26.10 -13.34 -3.54
N ARG A 185 -25.76 -13.05 -4.80
CA ARG A 185 -26.63 -13.22 -5.96
C ARG A 185 -25.99 -14.14 -7.01
N GLY A 186 -26.83 -14.77 -7.83
CA GLY A 186 -26.41 -15.70 -8.88
C GLY A 186 -26.16 -17.14 -8.39
N GLY A 187 -25.96 -18.05 -9.35
CA GLY A 187 -25.68 -19.46 -9.08
C GLY A 187 -24.26 -19.69 -8.54
N GLN A 188 -23.99 -20.89 -8.00
CA GLN A 188 -22.77 -21.21 -7.25
C GLN A 188 -21.45 -20.86 -7.97
N ARG A 189 -21.37 -21.01 -9.30
CA ARG A 189 -20.18 -20.67 -10.11
C ARG A 189 -20.05 -19.20 -10.48
N GLN A 190 -21.15 -18.44 -10.41
CA GLN A 190 -21.19 -17.01 -10.77
C GLN A 190 -21.65 -16.16 -9.60
N ARG A 191 -21.43 -16.64 -8.37
CA ARG A 191 -21.88 -15.97 -7.15
C ARG A 191 -21.17 -14.63 -7.03
N GLN A 192 -21.95 -13.57 -6.97
CA GLN A 192 -21.49 -12.22 -6.73
C GLN A 192 -21.98 -11.76 -5.36
N PHE A 193 -21.20 -10.89 -4.72
CA PHE A 193 -21.36 -10.50 -3.34
C PHE A 193 -21.37 -8.98 -3.22
N SER A 194 -22.20 -8.45 -2.35
CA SER A 194 -22.23 -7.03 -1.98
C SER A 194 -22.62 -6.87 -0.50
N LEU A 195 -22.37 -5.70 0.07
CA LEU A 195 -22.90 -5.38 1.40
C LEU A 195 -24.43 -5.33 1.34
N CYS A 196 -25.10 -5.75 2.42
CA CYS A 196 -26.56 -5.72 2.50
C CYS A 196 -27.16 -4.32 2.35
N SER A 197 -26.47 -3.31 2.88
CA SER A 197 -26.64 -1.89 2.54
C SER A 197 -25.28 -1.23 2.55
N TRP A 198 -24.80 -0.83 1.38
CA TRP A 198 -23.51 -0.17 1.29
C TRP A 198 -23.53 1.22 1.95
N GLU A 199 -24.64 1.96 1.80
CA GLU A 199 -24.85 3.31 2.34
C GLU A 199 -24.80 3.30 3.87
N ALA A 200 -25.40 2.30 4.51
CA ALA A 200 -25.36 2.18 5.97
C ALA A 200 -23.92 1.98 6.47
N PHE A 201 -23.14 1.14 5.80
CA PHE A 201 -21.72 0.93 6.13
C PHE A 201 -20.87 2.17 5.80
N GLU A 202 -21.15 2.87 4.70
CA GLU A 202 -20.48 4.13 4.34
C GLU A 202 -20.66 5.17 5.45
N ILE A 203 -21.89 5.35 5.94
CA ILE A 203 -22.22 6.29 7.01
C ILE A 203 -21.57 5.85 8.32
N LEU A 204 -21.78 4.58 8.73
CA LEU A 204 -21.28 4.03 9.99
C LEU A 204 -19.76 4.15 10.11
N LEU A 205 -19.04 3.81 9.04
CA LEU A 205 -17.57 3.80 9.05
C LEU A 205 -16.98 5.13 8.61
N GLY A 206 -17.79 6.09 8.14
CA GLY A 206 -17.35 7.39 7.65
C GLY A 206 -16.54 7.32 6.35
N ALA A 207 -16.98 6.48 5.40
CA ALA A 207 -16.28 6.24 4.13
C ALA A 207 -16.58 7.27 3.02
N ARG A 208 -17.43 8.25 3.32
CA ARG A 208 -17.98 9.18 2.32
C ARG A 208 -16.88 9.99 1.64
N GLY A 209 -16.91 9.95 0.30
CA GLY A 209 -15.96 10.70 -0.54
C GLY A 209 -14.52 10.19 -0.50
N LEU A 210 -14.27 9.04 0.13
CA LEU A 210 -12.93 8.48 0.18
C LEU A 210 -12.55 7.76 -1.13
N ARG A 211 -11.28 7.95 -1.51
CA ARG A 211 -10.62 7.24 -2.60
C ARG A 211 -10.00 5.96 -2.06
N TRP A 212 -10.31 4.85 -2.73
CA TRP A 212 -9.70 3.55 -2.49
C TRP A 212 -8.70 3.27 -3.60
N ILE A 213 -7.44 3.13 -3.23
CA ILE A 213 -6.33 2.96 -4.17
C ILE A 213 -5.65 1.60 -3.96
N LYS A 214 -4.99 1.11 -5.00
CA LYS A 214 -4.19 -0.11 -4.94
C LYS A 214 -2.80 0.20 -4.39
N TRP A 215 -2.69 0.27 -3.05
CA TRP A 215 -1.47 0.71 -2.37
C TRP A 215 -0.20 -0.04 -2.78
N HIS A 216 -0.26 -1.37 -2.87
CA HIS A 216 0.90 -2.16 -3.29
C HIS A 216 1.38 -1.78 -4.69
N GLU A 217 0.47 -1.70 -5.66
CA GLU A 217 0.78 -1.32 -7.05
C GLU A 217 1.41 0.08 -7.13
N ARG A 218 0.91 1.01 -6.31
CA ARG A 218 1.42 2.38 -6.25
C ARG A 218 2.81 2.45 -5.66
N LEU A 219 3.04 1.77 -4.53
CA LEU A 219 4.36 1.73 -3.89
C LEU A 219 5.39 0.99 -4.75
N GLN A 220 4.97 -0.06 -5.47
CA GLN A 220 5.82 -0.73 -6.45
C GLN A 220 6.22 0.23 -7.59
N LEU A 221 5.26 0.98 -8.12
CA LEU A 221 5.56 2.00 -9.13
C LEU A 221 6.50 3.08 -8.58
N LEU A 222 6.32 3.50 -7.32
CA LEU A 222 7.24 4.43 -6.67
C LEU A 222 8.66 3.86 -6.54
N ALA A 223 8.81 2.56 -6.27
CA ALA A 223 10.12 1.92 -6.22
C ALA A 223 10.79 1.91 -7.60
N MET A 224 10.05 1.54 -8.65
CA MET A 224 10.55 1.60 -10.02
C MET A 224 10.96 3.02 -10.43
N LEU A 225 10.20 4.03 -10.00
CA LEU A 225 10.52 5.44 -10.23
C LEU A 225 11.75 5.90 -9.45
N SER A 226 11.93 5.42 -8.23
CA SER A 226 13.14 5.66 -7.42
C SER A 226 14.38 5.08 -8.11
N GLU A 227 14.31 3.84 -8.61
CA GLU A 227 15.39 3.22 -9.38
C GLU A 227 15.72 4.01 -10.66
N LEU A 228 14.69 4.54 -11.34
CA LEU A 228 14.89 5.37 -12.54
C LEU A 228 15.65 6.68 -12.22
N ASP A 229 15.38 7.32 -11.08
CA ASP A 229 16.09 8.55 -10.65
C ASP A 229 17.59 8.29 -10.45
N GLU A 230 17.96 7.10 -9.98
CA GLU A 230 19.37 6.70 -9.77
C GLU A 230 20.15 6.58 -11.09
N PHE A 231 19.48 6.22 -12.18
CA PHE A 231 20.11 6.20 -13.50
C PHE A 231 20.41 7.60 -14.05
N GLY A 232 19.97 8.67 -13.39
CA GLY A 232 20.25 10.05 -13.78
C GLY A 232 21.75 10.37 -13.94
N GLU A 233 22.59 9.67 -13.19
CA GLU A 233 24.06 9.79 -13.19
C GLU A 233 24.74 9.07 -14.38
N LEU A 234 24.01 8.25 -15.14
CA LEU A 234 24.55 7.53 -16.29
C LEU A 234 24.68 8.44 -17.52
N THR A 235 25.47 7.99 -18.50
CA THR A 235 25.59 8.70 -19.79
C THR A 235 24.24 8.77 -20.51
N PRO A 236 23.98 9.80 -21.36
CA PRO A 236 22.70 9.93 -22.07
C PRO A 236 22.27 8.67 -22.84
N SER A 237 23.22 8.01 -23.51
CA SER A 237 22.97 6.76 -24.23
C SER A 237 22.56 5.62 -23.30
N MET A 238 23.21 5.47 -22.15
CA MET A 238 22.87 4.44 -21.16
C MET A 238 21.49 4.70 -20.54
N ARG A 239 21.19 5.96 -20.17
CA ARG A 239 19.87 6.35 -19.63
C ARG A 239 18.73 5.99 -20.58
N ARG A 240 18.93 6.22 -21.88
CA ARG A 240 17.97 5.85 -22.92
C ARG A 240 17.73 4.34 -22.96
N VAL A 241 18.79 3.55 -22.91
CA VAL A 241 18.71 2.08 -22.91
C VAL A 241 17.99 1.58 -21.66
N GLU A 242 18.36 2.07 -20.47
CA GLU A 242 17.73 1.67 -19.21
C GLU A 242 16.24 2.07 -19.12
N ALA A 243 15.89 3.25 -19.64
CA ALA A 243 14.50 3.71 -19.72
C ALA A 243 13.67 2.87 -20.71
N ALA A 244 14.20 2.63 -21.92
CA ALA A 244 13.51 1.86 -22.94
C ALA A 244 13.29 0.40 -22.51
N SER A 245 14.27 -0.23 -21.86
CA SER A 245 14.16 -1.62 -21.40
C SER A 245 13.11 -1.81 -20.30
N ARG A 246 12.77 -0.75 -19.56
CA ARG A 246 11.78 -0.78 -18.46
C ARG A 246 10.41 -0.22 -18.84
N TRP A 247 10.28 0.41 -20.01
CA TRP A 247 9.05 1.11 -20.40
C TRP A 247 7.78 0.24 -20.29
N GLN A 248 7.82 -1.01 -20.79
CA GLN A 248 6.67 -1.93 -20.69
C GLN A 248 6.26 -2.19 -19.24
N HIS A 249 7.23 -2.32 -18.33
CA HIS A 249 6.93 -2.51 -16.90
C HIS A 249 6.25 -1.27 -16.30
N PHE A 250 6.64 -0.05 -16.72
CA PHE A 250 5.97 1.19 -16.29
C PHE A 250 4.53 1.26 -16.83
N VAL A 251 4.29 0.88 -18.08
CA VAL A 251 2.95 0.81 -18.67
C VAL A 251 2.08 -0.16 -17.87
N GLU A 252 2.53 -1.40 -17.68
CA GLU A 252 1.77 -2.41 -16.92
C GLU A 252 1.49 -1.96 -15.48
N SER A 253 2.49 -1.38 -14.80
CA SER A 253 2.34 -0.89 -13.43
C SER A 253 1.38 0.30 -13.34
N SER A 254 1.41 1.21 -14.32
CA SER A 254 0.48 2.35 -14.39
C SER A 254 -0.97 1.88 -14.53
N HIS A 255 -1.24 0.87 -15.37
CA HIS A 255 -2.56 0.27 -15.51
C HIS A 255 -3.05 -0.39 -14.21
N ARG A 256 -2.19 -1.17 -13.54
CA ARG A 256 -2.52 -1.78 -12.24
C ARG A 256 -2.77 -0.73 -11.15
N ALA A 257 -2.01 0.37 -11.16
CA ALA A 257 -2.17 1.51 -10.25
C ALA A 257 -3.35 2.44 -10.62
N ARG A 258 -3.97 2.24 -11.79
CA ARG A 258 -5.03 3.08 -12.38
C ARG A 258 -4.58 4.53 -12.60
N LEU A 259 -3.42 4.69 -13.21
CA LEU A 259 -2.85 5.98 -13.60
C LEU A 259 -2.84 6.15 -15.12
N SER A 260 -2.54 7.37 -15.56
CA SER A 260 -2.23 7.67 -16.95
C SER A 260 -1.02 6.87 -17.45
N GLU A 261 -1.08 6.44 -18.70
CA GLU A 261 0.00 5.68 -19.34
C GLU A 261 1.26 6.56 -19.50
N PRO A 262 2.46 6.02 -19.24
CA PRO A 262 3.70 6.76 -19.46
C PRO A 262 3.95 7.03 -20.96
N PRO A 263 4.73 8.08 -21.30
CA PRO A 263 5.10 8.37 -22.68
C PRO A 263 5.87 7.20 -23.31
N GLY A 264 5.54 6.89 -24.57
CA GLY A 264 6.12 5.79 -25.35
C GLY A 264 7.52 6.06 -25.91
N PRO A 265 8.23 4.99 -26.35
CA PRO A 265 9.60 5.07 -26.86
C PRO A 265 9.75 5.51 -28.32
N ALA A 266 8.66 5.63 -29.09
CA ALA A 266 8.74 6.02 -30.48
C ALA A 266 9.18 7.49 -30.60
N ASP A 267 10.40 7.69 -31.11
CA ASP A 267 11.04 8.96 -31.52
C ASP A 267 11.62 9.88 -30.43
N ARG A 268 11.99 9.35 -29.26
CA ARG A 268 12.47 10.18 -28.14
C ARG A 268 13.95 9.94 -27.81
N GLU A 269 14.82 10.90 -28.19
CA GLU A 269 16.15 11.00 -27.56
C GLU A 269 16.07 11.20 -26.04
N ASP A 270 14.89 11.65 -25.57
CA ASP A 270 14.51 12.16 -24.25
C ASP A 270 13.57 11.21 -23.46
N ILE A 271 13.43 9.93 -23.82
CA ILE A 271 12.48 9.02 -23.14
C ILE A 271 12.71 8.95 -21.63
N PHE A 272 13.96 9.03 -21.19
CA PHE A 272 14.33 9.07 -19.78
C PHE A 272 13.73 10.28 -19.06
N ASP A 273 13.94 11.48 -19.62
CA ASP A 273 13.42 12.74 -19.05
C ASP A 273 11.88 12.78 -19.10
N ALA A 274 11.29 12.24 -20.17
CA ALA A 274 9.85 12.12 -20.32
C ALA A 274 9.23 11.18 -19.26
N LEU A 275 9.87 10.05 -18.98
CA LEU A 275 9.44 9.12 -17.91
C LEU A 275 9.63 9.73 -16.52
N LEU A 276 10.72 10.46 -16.27
CA LEU A 276 10.90 11.18 -15.00
C LEU A 276 9.84 12.26 -14.81
N ALA A 277 9.53 13.04 -15.84
CA ALA A 277 8.49 14.06 -15.79
C ALA A 277 7.10 13.47 -15.56
N TRP A 278 6.78 12.38 -16.27
CA TRP A 278 5.55 11.62 -16.02
C TRP A 278 5.51 11.07 -14.59
N GLY A 279 6.61 10.49 -14.10
CA GLY A 279 6.73 9.95 -12.76
C GLY A 279 6.45 10.99 -11.68
N LYS A 280 7.02 12.19 -11.82
CA LYS A 280 6.75 13.33 -10.90
C LYS A 280 5.26 13.66 -10.85
N ASN A 281 4.58 13.71 -12.00
CA ASN A 281 3.14 13.95 -12.05
C ASN A 281 2.34 12.79 -11.44
N ALA A 282 2.75 11.55 -11.70
CA ALA A 282 2.13 10.35 -11.14
C ALA A 282 2.20 10.33 -9.61
N VAL A 283 3.33 10.78 -9.01
CA VAL A 283 3.45 10.90 -7.55
C VAL A 283 2.42 11.88 -6.97
N VAL A 284 2.13 12.97 -7.68
CA VAL A 284 1.15 13.99 -7.25
C VAL A 284 -0.30 13.56 -7.49
N GLU A 285 -0.57 12.77 -8.53
CA GLU A 285 -1.91 12.25 -8.86
C GLU A 285 -2.43 11.24 -7.82
N PHE A 286 -1.52 10.70 -6.99
CA PHE A 286 -1.85 9.70 -6.00
C PHE A 286 -2.89 10.15 -4.98
#